data_AF-A0A8T4JXE7-F1
#
_entry.id   AF-A0A8T4JXE7-F1
#
_cell.length_a   1.000
_cell.length_b   1.000
_cell.length_c   1.000
_cell.angle_alpha   90.00
_cell.angle_beta   90.00
_cell.angle_gamma   90.00
#
_symmetry.space_group_name_H-M   'P 1'
#
loop_
_entity.id
_entity.type
_entity.pdbx_description
1 polymer ?
#
loop_
_entity_poly.entity_id
_entity_poly.type
_entity_poly.pdbx_seq_one_letter_code
_entity_poly.pdbx_strand_id
1 'polypeptide(L)' 'MKESKEELIARIEKARKALNESIDTKDKYETIYQRSVELDRLIEQYIVAGY' A
#
# COMPACT_ATOMS: atom_id res chain seq x y z
N MET A 1 0.21 18.44 -8.89
CA MET A 1 -0.70 17.52 -9.60
C MET A 1 -1.55 16.84 -8.53
N LYS A 2 -2.88 16.97 -8.58
CA LYS A 2 -3.76 16.17 -7.72
C LYS A 2 -3.66 14.74 -8.22
N GLU A 3 -3.15 13.83 -7.40
CA GLU A 3 -3.20 12.41 -7.69
C GLU A 3 -4.66 12.02 -7.85
N SER A 4 -5.01 11.44 -9.00
CA SER A 4 -6.39 11.06 -9.28
C SER A 4 -6.79 9.92 -8.34
N LYS A 5 -8.06 9.88 -7.91
CA LYS A 5 -8.59 8.80 -7.07
C LYS A 5 -8.18 7.41 -7.59
N GLU A 6 -8.25 7.22 -8.89
CA GLU A 6 -7.90 5.96 -9.56
C GLU A 6 -6.41 5.62 -9.47
N GLU A 7 -5.53 6.62 -9.55
CA GLU A 7 -4.08 6.42 -9.39
C GLU A 7 -3.74 6.00 -7.96
N LEU A 8 -4.37 6.64 -6.98
CA LEU A 8 -4.19 6.32 -5.56
C LEU A 8 -4.69 4.90 -5.25
N ILE A 9 -5.86 4.52 -5.77
CA ILE A 9 -6.39 3.15 -5.66
C ILE A 9 -5.43 2.15 -6.31
N ALA A 10 -4.92 2.43 -7.53
CA ALA A 10 -3.99 1.54 -8.20
C ALA A 10 -2.69 1.33 -7.40
N ARG A 11 -2.19 2.37 -6.73
CA ARG A 11 -1.02 2.26 -5.84
C ARG A 11 -1.32 1.46 -4.58
N ILE A 12 -2.47 1.67 -3.95
CA ILE A 12 -2.93 0.87 -2.80
C ILE A 12 -3.00 -0.61 -3.18
N GLU A 13 -3.64 -0.93 -4.31
CA GLU A 13 -3.76 -2.31 -4.80
C GLU A 13 -2.39 -2.94 -5.07
N LYS A 14 -1.48 -2.18 -5.70
CA LYS A 14 -0.11 -2.64 -5.94
C LYS A 14 0.65 -2.92 -4.64
N ALA A 15 0.56 -2.01 -3.66
CA ALA A 15 1.20 -2.17 -2.36
C ALA A 15 0.60 -3.35 -1.58
N ARG A 16 -0.72 -3.54 -1.62
CA ARG A 16 -1.40 -4.70 -1.03
C ARG A 16 -0.90 -6.01 -1.64
N LYS A 17 -0.82 -6.07 -2.96
CA LYS A 17 -0.33 -7.27 -3.66
C LYS A 17 1.11 -7.58 -3.27
N ALA A 18 1.98 -6.57 -3.24
CA ALA A 18 3.36 -6.73 -2.80
C ALA A 18 3.45 -7.21 -1.34
N LEU A 19 2.66 -6.64 -0.43
CA LEU A 19 2.63 -7.10 0.97
C LEU A 19 2.21 -8.57 1.06
N ASN A 20 1.12 -8.94 0.39
CA ASN A 20 0.63 -10.32 0.37
C ASN A 20 1.67 -11.28 -0.20
N GLU A 21 2.29 -10.94 -1.33
CA GLU A 21 3.36 -11.74 -1.92
C GLU A 21 4.52 -11.94 -0.95
N SER A 22 4.94 -10.91 -0.21
CA SER A 22 6.00 -11.03 0.81
C SER A 22 5.60 -11.92 1.98
N ILE A 23 4.34 -11.91 2.38
CA ILE A 23 3.84 -12.81 3.43
C ILE A 23 3.82 -14.25 2.91
N ASP A 24 3.35 -14.46 1.69
CA ASP A 24 3.26 -15.77 1.04
C ASP A 24 4.64 -16.39 0.81
N THR A 25 5.63 -15.59 0.41
CA THR A 25 7.03 -16.04 0.25
C THR A 25 7.78 -16.19 1.56
N LYS A 26 7.15 -15.85 2.70
CA LYS A 26 7.78 -15.78 4.02
C LYS A 26 9.05 -14.93 4.00
N ASP A 27 8.96 -13.76 3.36
CA ASP A 27 10.02 -12.77 3.38
C ASP A 27 10.37 -12.40 4.83
N LYS A 28 11.53 -11.77 5.00
CA LYS A 28 11.96 -11.27 6.30
C LYS A 28 10.88 -10.35 6.88
N TYR A 29 10.67 -10.47 8.20
CA TYR A 29 9.72 -9.65 8.93
C TYR A 29 9.91 -8.15 8.66
N GLU A 30 11.16 -7.68 8.56
CA GLU A 30 11.46 -6.28 8.23
C GLU A 30 10.87 -5.86 6.88
N THR A 31 10.95 -6.71 5.85
CA THR A 31 10.38 -6.45 4.52
C THR A 31 8.86 -6.40 4.59
N ILE A 32 8.23 -7.35 5.29
CA ILE A 32 6.78 -7.40 5.48
C ILE A 32 6.31 -6.14 6.23
N TYR A 33 7.03 -5.75 7.28
CA TYR A 33 6.74 -4.56 8.07
C TYR A 33 6.84 -3.28 7.24
N GLN A 34 7.92 -3.11 6.47
CA GLN A 34 8.07 -1.95 5.57
C GLN A 34 6.92 -1.86 4.56
N ARG A 35 6.55 -2.98 3.93
CA ARG A 35 5.42 -3.03 2.98
C ARG A 35 4.08 -2.73 3.66
N SER A 36 3.90 -3.17 4.91
CA SER A 36 2.70 -2.84 5.70
C SER A 36 2.61 -1.35 5.99
N VAL A 37 3.71 -0.71 6.41
CA VAL A 37 3.75 0.73 6.68
C VAL A 37 3.52 1.54 5.41
N GLU A 38 4.05 1.09 4.27
CA GLU A 38 3.80 1.74 2.97
C GLU A 38 2.33 1.68 2.58
N LEU A 39 1.69 0.51 2.74
CA LEU A 39 0.27 0.33 2.48
C LEU A 39 -0.60 1.23 3.38
N ASP A 40 -0.31 1.28 4.68
CA ASP A 40 -1.03 2.13 5.63
C ASP A 40 -0.98 3.61 5.26
N ARG A 41 0.20 4.10 4.85
CA ARG A 41 0.36 5.50 4.38
C ARG A 41 -0.46 5.81 3.13
N LEU A 42 -0.62 4.85 2.23
CA LEU A 42 -1.43 5.03 1.03
C LEU A 42 -2.92 5.03 1.36
N ILE A 43 -3.35 4.18 2.29
CA ILE A 43 -4.72 4.17 2.80
C ILE A 43 -5.05 5.47 3.54
N GLU A 44 -4.13 5.97 4.38
CA GLU A 44 -4.30 7.25 5.07
C GLU A 44 -4.46 8.41 4.06
N GLN A 45 -3.65 8.44 3.00
CA GLN A 45 -3.80 9.42 1.91
C GLN A 45 -5.17 9.33 1.24
N TYR A 46 -5.71 8.13 1.04
CA TYR A 46 -7.05 7.94 0.47
C TYR A 46 -8.15 8.49 1.39
N ILE A 47 -8.03 8.21 2.69
CA ILE A 47 -8.97 8.71 3.71
C ILE A 47 -8.91 10.24 3.80
N VAL A 48 -7.70 10.82 3.85
CA VAL A 48 -7.49 12.28 3.94
C VAL A 48 -7.96 13.00 2.66
N ALA A 49 -7.80 12.37 1.50
CA ALA A 49 -8.32 12.91 0.25
C ALA A 49 -9.86 12.94 0.19
N GLY A 50 -10.56 12.20 1.06
CA GLY A 50 -12.01 12.23 1.20
C GLY A 50 -12.76 11.54 0.06
N TYR A 51 -12.14 10.51 -0.55
CA TYR A 51 -12.68 9.79 -1.71
C TYR A 51 -13.63 8.63 -1.38
#